data_AF-A0A7S2J3H2-F1
#
_entry.id   AF-A0A7S2J3H2-F1
#
_cell.length_a   1.000
_cell.length_b   1.000
_cell.length_c   1.000
_cell.angle_alpha   90.00
_cell.angle_beta   90.00
_cell.angle_gamma   90.00
#
_symmetry.space_group_name_H-M   'P 1'
#
loop_
_entity.id
_entity.type
_entity.pdbx_description
1 polymer ?
#
loop_
_entity_poly.entity_id
_entity_poly.type
_entity_poly.pdbx_seq_one_letter_code
_entity_poly.pdbx_strand_id
1 'polypeptide(L)'
;SRAPPPASVEGFGENVFRGAVAEPYLKNHGLSLETLGDPSWCNDQVKADAMAGAVMQWATDRGATVFCHWFQPMGSGGVRHGQTAMVQISMLSFSADGVPSYQLTGEQLLAGETDGSSYPNGGLRATHSAGAYLKIDPMSPIFLRGDTIFIPACFVAYTGEALDEKTPLLRATEAVSREGQRLLKHLGLESGGVVNNIGLEQEIFLVDREAYYARPDLQMAGRTVMGADAARGQEMSDHYMGPLSSATPALKCMQEIQEECFKMGIPLKTRHREVAPNQYEFAPLFGPAPVQTDQNLMVMQIAEEVAARSGLAC
;
A
#
# COMPACT_ATOMS: atom_id res chain seq x y z
N SER A 1 22.16 -8.22 -29.90
CA SER A 1 21.21 -8.39 -28.79
C SER A 1 21.92 -9.13 -27.66
N ARG A 2 21.87 -8.63 -26.42
CA ARG A 2 22.26 -9.45 -25.27
C ARG A 2 21.12 -10.44 -25.00
N ALA A 3 21.45 -11.70 -24.73
CA ALA A 3 20.47 -12.65 -24.22
C ALA A 3 19.86 -12.07 -22.92
N PRO A 4 18.55 -12.24 -22.68
CA PRO A 4 17.98 -11.84 -21.41
C PRO A 4 18.70 -12.57 -20.26
N PRO A 5 18.86 -11.91 -19.09
CA PRO A 5 19.43 -12.57 -17.93
C PRO A 5 18.59 -13.80 -17.54
N PRO A 6 19.19 -14.79 -16.85
CA PRO A 6 18.42 -15.90 -16.31
C PRO A 6 17.33 -15.39 -15.34
N ALA A 7 16.22 -16.12 -15.25
CA ALA A 7 15.19 -15.83 -14.27
C ALA A 7 15.77 -15.90 -12.85
N SER A 8 15.43 -14.90 -12.03
CA SER A 8 15.84 -14.81 -10.62
C SER A 8 14.64 -14.43 -9.75
N VAL A 9 14.65 -14.90 -8.51
CA VAL A 9 13.72 -14.47 -7.45
C VAL A 9 14.38 -13.51 -6.46
N GLU A 10 15.66 -13.17 -6.71
CA GLU A 10 16.41 -12.19 -5.92
C GLU A 10 15.70 -10.84 -5.95
N GLY A 11 15.66 -10.18 -4.79
CA GLY A 11 14.95 -8.91 -4.59
C GLY A 11 13.45 -9.05 -4.28
N PHE A 12 12.84 -10.24 -4.39
CA PHE A 12 11.43 -10.40 -4.05
C PHE A 12 11.17 -10.07 -2.56
N GLY A 13 10.32 -9.08 -2.31
CA GLY A 13 9.93 -8.63 -0.98
C GLY A 13 11.03 -7.94 -0.19
N GLU A 14 12.14 -7.56 -0.83
CA GLU A 14 13.30 -6.95 -0.13
C GLU A 14 12.96 -5.62 0.55
N ASN A 15 11.92 -4.93 0.06
CA ASN A 15 11.43 -3.65 0.56
C ASN A 15 10.29 -3.78 1.56
N VAL A 16 10.05 -4.98 2.11
CA VAL A 16 9.00 -5.22 3.11
C VAL A 16 9.59 -5.91 4.34
N PHE A 17 9.37 -5.33 5.52
CA PHE A 17 9.85 -5.86 6.78
C PHE A 17 9.00 -7.05 7.25
N ARG A 18 9.24 -8.22 6.66
CA ARG A 18 8.55 -9.47 7.01
C ARG A 18 9.43 -10.71 6.78
N GLY A 19 9.05 -11.82 7.41
CA GLY A 19 9.65 -13.14 7.14
C GLY A 19 11.19 -13.11 7.14
N ALA A 20 11.81 -13.74 6.15
CA ALA A 20 13.27 -13.83 6.04
C ALA A 20 13.99 -12.47 5.97
N VAL A 21 13.31 -11.40 5.52
CA VAL A 21 13.89 -10.04 5.50
C VAL A 21 13.98 -9.48 6.91
N ALA A 22 12.94 -9.63 7.72
CA ALA A 22 12.90 -9.08 9.08
C ALA A 22 13.66 -9.94 10.10
N GLU A 23 13.76 -11.25 9.89
CA GLU A 23 14.28 -12.21 10.88
C GLU A 23 15.66 -11.84 11.45
N PRO A 24 16.69 -11.48 10.65
CA PRO A 24 18.00 -11.15 11.18
C PRO A 24 17.96 -9.89 12.05
N TYR A 25 17.18 -8.90 11.64
CA TYR A 25 17.03 -7.64 12.37
C TYR A 25 16.26 -7.83 13.68
N LEU A 26 15.16 -8.58 13.66
CA LEU A 26 14.42 -8.92 14.88
C LEU A 26 15.31 -9.64 15.90
N LYS A 27 16.10 -10.63 15.46
CA LYS A 27 17.03 -11.37 16.33
C LYS A 27 18.08 -10.46 16.98
N ASN A 28 18.62 -9.50 16.24
CA ASN A 28 19.60 -8.54 16.78
C ASN A 28 19.02 -7.65 17.90
N HIS A 29 17.70 -7.47 17.93
CA HIS A 29 16.98 -6.68 18.94
C HIS A 29 16.20 -7.57 19.94
N GLY A 30 16.49 -8.87 20.00
CA GLY A 30 15.88 -9.79 20.98
C GLY A 30 14.43 -10.18 20.69
N LEU A 31 13.95 -9.97 19.47
CA LEU A 31 12.62 -10.35 19.01
C LEU A 31 12.66 -11.61 18.12
N SER A 32 11.51 -12.24 17.94
CA SER A 32 11.33 -13.39 17.04
C SER A 32 10.36 -13.05 15.90
N LEU A 33 10.33 -13.87 14.86
CA LEU A 33 9.34 -13.71 13.77
C LEU A 33 7.89 -13.81 14.26
N GLU A 34 7.64 -14.59 15.31
CA GLU A 34 6.31 -14.70 15.92
C GLU A 34 5.82 -13.36 16.46
N THR A 35 6.75 -12.46 16.84
CA THR A 35 6.41 -11.11 17.30
C THR A 35 5.68 -10.31 16.22
N LEU A 36 6.00 -10.50 14.94
CA LEU A 36 5.27 -9.82 13.84
C LEU A 36 3.83 -10.33 13.69
N GLY A 37 3.56 -11.57 14.09
CA GLY A 37 2.23 -12.18 14.00
C GLY A 37 1.36 -11.94 15.23
N ASP A 38 1.93 -11.43 16.33
CA ASP A 38 1.21 -11.16 17.58
C ASP A 38 1.21 -9.65 17.88
N PRO A 39 0.09 -8.93 17.67
CA PRO A 39 0.01 -7.49 17.89
C PRO A 39 0.20 -7.06 19.35
N SER A 40 0.32 -8.00 20.31
CA SER A 40 0.60 -7.69 21.71
C SER A 40 1.90 -6.89 21.92
N TRP A 41 2.85 -6.97 20.98
CA TRP A 41 4.09 -6.17 21.05
C TRP A 41 3.82 -4.66 21.06
N CYS A 42 2.70 -4.19 20.49
CA CYS A 42 2.32 -2.79 20.51
C CYS A 42 1.90 -2.27 21.89
N ASN A 43 1.61 -3.18 22.83
CA ASN A 43 1.17 -2.86 24.19
C ASN A 43 2.31 -2.93 25.22
N ASP A 44 3.52 -3.30 24.78
CA ASP A 44 4.71 -3.42 25.62
C ASP A 44 5.78 -2.47 25.08
N GLN A 45 6.07 -1.42 25.85
CA GLN A 45 7.01 -0.38 25.43
C GLN A 45 8.41 -0.95 25.11
N VAL A 46 8.86 -1.95 25.87
CA VAL A 46 10.19 -2.57 25.64
C VAL A 46 10.21 -3.29 24.30
N LYS A 47 9.13 -4.02 23.98
CA LYS A 47 9.01 -4.69 22.67
C LYS A 47 8.83 -3.69 21.53
N ALA A 48 8.09 -2.60 21.75
CA ALA A 48 7.91 -1.55 20.75
C ALA A 48 9.22 -0.84 20.42
N ASP A 49 10.04 -0.51 21.42
CA ASP A 49 11.36 0.07 21.22
C ASP A 49 12.31 -0.91 20.52
N ALA A 50 12.27 -2.19 20.88
CA ALA A 50 13.04 -3.23 20.17
C ALA A 50 12.59 -3.38 18.71
N MET A 51 11.28 -3.32 18.43
CA MET A 51 10.74 -3.37 17.08
C MET A 51 11.18 -2.14 16.26
N ALA A 52 11.11 -0.95 16.84
CA ALA A 52 11.57 0.28 16.21
C ALA A 52 13.06 0.23 15.89
N GLY A 53 13.88 -0.28 16.82
CA GLY A 53 15.31 -0.51 16.59
C GLY A 53 15.59 -1.48 15.43
N ALA A 54 14.85 -2.58 15.35
CA ALA A 54 14.97 -3.56 14.27
C ALA A 54 14.57 -2.98 12.90
N VAL A 55 13.44 -2.27 12.83
CA VAL A 55 12.95 -1.59 11.63
C VAL A 55 13.94 -0.50 11.19
N MET A 56 14.42 0.31 12.14
CA MET A 56 15.39 1.37 11.86
C MET A 56 16.68 0.80 11.28
N GLN A 57 17.24 -0.25 11.89
CA GLN A 57 18.46 -0.89 11.40
C GLN A 57 18.26 -1.45 9.97
N TRP A 58 17.16 -2.15 9.72
CA TRP A 58 16.82 -2.67 8.40
C TRP A 58 16.76 -1.57 7.32
N ALA A 59 16.13 -0.45 7.68
CA ALA A 59 15.91 0.66 6.77
C ALA A 59 17.17 1.49 6.54
N THR A 60 17.96 1.79 7.58
CA THR A 60 19.20 2.57 7.45
C THR A 60 20.29 1.80 6.71
N ASP A 61 20.38 0.47 6.87
CA ASP A 61 21.21 -0.41 6.05
C ASP A 61 20.89 -0.27 4.53
N ARG A 62 19.69 0.19 4.21
CA ARG A 62 19.17 0.43 2.84
C ARG A 62 19.09 1.92 2.48
N GLY A 63 19.71 2.79 3.28
CA GLY A 63 19.80 4.22 2.99
C GLY A 63 18.59 5.05 3.41
N ALA A 64 17.66 4.51 4.19
CA ALA A 64 16.53 5.28 4.69
C ALA A 64 16.96 6.32 5.73
N THR A 65 16.40 7.52 5.64
CA THR A 65 16.65 8.63 6.57
C THR A 65 15.37 9.31 7.06
N VAL A 66 14.23 8.87 6.52
CA VAL A 66 12.91 9.44 6.73
C VAL A 66 11.94 8.30 7.10
N PHE A 67 10.91 8.61 7.86
CA PHE A 67 9.78 7.71 8.09
C PHE A 67 8.46 8.47 7.95
N CYS A 68 7.37 7.74 7.75
CA CYS A 68 6.02 8.27 7.82
C CYS A 68 5.02 7.18 8.22
N HIS A 69 3.92 7.59 8.84
CA HIS A 69 2.71 6.77 8.88
C HIS A 69 1.95 6.92 7.56
N TRP A 70 1.66 5.79 6.94
CA TRP A 70 0.99 5.68 5.65
C TRP A 70 -0.43 5.18 5.85
N PHE A 71 -1.40 5.92 5.31
CA PHE A 71 -2.82 5.61 5.51
C PHE A 71 -3.66 6.00 4.29
N GLN A 72 -4.84 5.38 4.17
CA GLN A 72 -5.83 5.73 3.16
C GLN A 72 -6.94 6.57 3.80
N PRO A 73 -7.00 7.89 3.54
CA PRO A 73 -8.03 8.75 4.12
C PRO A 73 -9.43 8.42 3.58
N MET A 74 -10.44 8.80 4.35
CA MET A 74 -11.85 8.68 3.96
C MET A 74 -12.14 9.49 2.69
N GLY A 75 -12.97 8.93 1.81
CA GLY A 75 -13.33 9.58 0.53
C GLY A 75 -12.28 9.41 -0.56
N SER A 76 -11.26 8.58 -0.32
CA SER A 76 -10.27 8.14 -1.31
C SER A 76 -10.87 7.30 -2.45
N GLY A 77 -12.17 6.99 -2.40
CA GLY A 77 -12.95 6.46 -3.52
C GLY A 77 -13.50 7.54 -4.48
N GLY A 78 -13.14 8.80 -4.30
CA GLY A 78 -13.56 9.92 -5.14
C GLY A 78 -12.88 9.97 -6.51
N VAL A 79 -12.55 11.17 -6.99
CA VAL A 79 -12.09 11.43 -8.37
C VAL A 79 -10.81 10.66 -8.74
N ARG A 80 -9.92 10.40 -7.77
CA ARG A 80 -8.76 9.54 -7.94
C ARG A 80 -8.83 8.42 -6.91
N HIS A 81 -9.19 7.23 -7.38
CA HIS A 81 -9.26 6.04 -6.53
C HIS A 81 -7.87 5.68 -5.99
N GLY A 82 -7.83 5.11 -4.79
CA GLY A 82 -6.59 4.54 -4.24
C GLY A 82 -5.60 5.57 -3.69
N GLN A 83 -6.02 6.81 -3.46
CA GLN A 83 -5.16 7.82 -2.87
C GLN A 83 -4.80 7.46 -1.42
N THR A 84 -3.51 7.50 -1.14
CA THR A 84 -2.96 7.40 0.21
C THR A 84 -2.33 8.72 0.62
N ALA A 85 -2.19 8.91 1.93
CA ALA A 85 -1.58 10.08 2.51
C ALA A 85 -0.46 9.69 3.48
N MET A 86 0.47 10.63 3.63
CA MET A 86 1.57 10.54 4.58
C MET A 86 2.16 11.92 4.86
N VAL A 87 2.83 12.05 5.99
CA VAL A 87 3.76 13.15 6.28
C VAL A 87 5.13 12.54 6.52
N GLN A 88 6.11 12.95 5.71
CA GLN A 88 7.50 12.48 5.80
C GLN A 88 8.25 13.23 6.90
N ILE A 89 8.77 12.48 7.87
CA ILE A 89 9.45 12.98 9.07
C ILE A 89 10.90 12.47 9.05
N SER A 90 11.87 13.38 9.17
CA SER A 90 13.27 12.97 9.26
C SER A 90 13.54 12.20 10.54
N MET A 91 14.30 11.11 10.45
CA MET A 91 14.83 10.38 11.60
C MET A 91 16.03 11.08 12.25
N LEU A 92 16.46 12.25 11.74
CA LEU A 92 17.59 12.99 12.28
C LEU A 92 17.30 13.44 13.71
N SER A 93 18.14 13.00 14.63
CA SER A 93 18.14 13.35 16.05
C SER A 93 19.53 13.83 16.45
N PHE A 94 19.62 14.53 17.58
CA PHE A 94 20.87 15.04 18.14
C PHE A 94 21.03 14.55 19.58
N SER A 95 22.20 14.03 19.91
CA SER A 95 22.57 13.73 21.29
C SER A 95 22.76 15.01 22.12
N ALA A 96 22.90 14.87 23.45
CA ALA A 96 23.07 16.01 24.35
C ALA A 96 24.32 16.87 24.06
N ASP A 97 25.35 16.27 23.47
CA ASP A 97 26.58 16.93 23.00
C ASP A 97 26.49 17.43 21.54
N GLY A 98 25.33 17.29 20.88
CA GLY A 98 25.06 17.82 19.54
C GLY A 98 25.52 16.94 18.39
N VAL A 99 25.86 15.67 18.64
CA VAL A 99 26.24 14.72 17.58
C VAL A 99 24.98 14.21 16.87
N PRO A 100 24.90 14.31 15.53
CA PRO A 100 23.74 13.83 14.79
C PRO A 100 23.71 12.30 14.71
N SER A 101 22.52 11.73 14.81
CA SER A 101 22.26 10.30 14.58
C SER A 101 20.87 10.09 13.98
N TYR A 102 20.64 8.94 13.36
CA TYR A 102 19.29 8.52 13.00
C TYR A 102 18.63 7.77 14.16
N GLN A 103 17.40 8.14 14.49
CA GLN A 103 16.63 7.54 15.57
C GLN A 103 15.17 7.38 15.16
N LEU A 104 14.60 6.21 15.48
CA LEU A 104 13.17 5.93 15.45
C LEU A 104 12.83 5.27 16.79
N THR A 105 11.97 5.89 17.58
CA THR A 105 11.53 5.34 18.88
C THR A 105 10.31 4.43 18.73
N GLY A 106 10.05 3.57 19.71
CA GLY A 106 8.80 2.80 19.77
C GLY A 106 7.57 3.69 19.79
N GLU A 107 7.64 4.84 20.48
CA GLU A 107 6.54 5.81 20.48
C GLU A 107 6.24 6.36 19.08
N GLN A 108 7.27 6.79 18.35
CA GLN A 108 7.15 7.26 16.96
C GLN A 108 6.69 6.15 16.00
N LEU A 109 7.12 4.92 16.23
CA LEU A 109 6.65 3.77 15.44
C LEU A 109 5.15 3.53 15.67
N LEU A 110 4.73 3.51 16.94
CA LEU A 110 3.37 3.14 17.33
C LEU A 110 2.33 4.19 17.00
N ALA A 111 2.68 5.47 17.06
CA ALA A 111 1.73 6.57 16.90
C ALA A 111 2.36 7.82 16.27
N GLY A 112 1.50 8.61 15.64
CA GLY A 112 1.85 9.92 15.10
C GLY A 112 0.72 10.91 15.30
N GLU A 113 1.04 12.19 15.16
CA GLU A 113 0.06 13.28 15.11
C GLU A 113 0.19 13.98 13.76
N THR A 114 -0.94 14.30 13.14
CA THR A 114 -0.97 15.02 11.87
C THR A 114 -2.20 15.93 11.81
N ASP A 115 -2.21 16.83 10.83
CA ASP A 115 -3.37 17.66 10.52
C ASP A 115 -4.44 16.85 9.75
N GLY A 116 -5.65 16.82 10.30
CA GLY A 116 -6.84 16.24 9.67
C GLY A 116 -7.81 17.27 9.08
N SER A 117 -7.44 18.56 9.04
CA SER A 117 -8.30 19.67 8.61
C SER A 117 -8.81 19.51 7.17
N SER A 118 -7.98 18.96 6.29
CA SER A 118 -8.22 18.90 4.84
C SER A 118 -9.00 17.67 4.39
N TYR A 119 -9.24 16.71 5.29
CA TYR A 119 -10.01 15.51 4.95
C TYR A 119 -11.51 15.73 5.15
N PRO A 120 -12.36 15.13 4.29
CA PRO A 120 -13.80 15.22 4.42
C PRO A 120 -14.24 14.84 5.84
N ASN A 121 -15.06 15.69 6.47
CA ASN A 121 -15.56 15.45 7.82
C ASN A 121 -17.07 15.64 7.94
N GLY A 122 -17.78 15.74 6.80
CA GLY A 122 -19.23 15.95 6.78
C GLY A 122 -19.69 17.30 7.35
N GLY A 123 -18.79 18.27 7.53
CA GLY A 123 -19.09 19.57 8.15
C GLY A 123 -19.15 19.53 9.69
N LEU A 124 -18.73 18.43 10.31
CA LEU A 124 -18.85 18.20 11.75
C LEU A 124 -17.72 18.84 12.58
N ARG A 125 -16.65 19.35 11.95
CA ARG A 125 -15.50 19.93 12.66
C ARG A 125 -15.20 21.36 12.26
N ALA A 126 -14.88 22.18 13.26
CA ALA A 126 -14.22 23.46 13.09
C ALA A 126 -12.70 23.28 13.00
N THR A 127 -12.02 24.14 12.24
CA THR A 127 -10.57 24.05 11.97
C THR A 127 -9.69 24.04 13.22
N HIS A 128 -10.16 24.60 14.35
CA HIS A 128 -9.42 24.59 15.61
C HIS A 128 -9.37 23.21 16.30
N SER A 129 -10.16 22.24 15.83
CA SER A 129 -10.18 20.85 16.30
C SER A 129 -9.66 19.89 15.22
N ALA A 130 -8.72 20.36 14.41
CA ALA A 130 -8.20 19.62 13.26
C ALA A 130 -7.13 18.58 13.60
N GLY A 131 -6.64 18.54 14.85
CA GLY A 131 -5.71 17.52 15.31
C GLY A 131 -6.27 16.12 15.06
N ALA A 132 -5.43 15.25 14.51
CA ALA A 132 -5.78 13.89 14.20
C ALA A 132 -4.59 12.97 14.47
N TYR A 133 -4.89 11.73 14.80
CA TYR A 133 -3.92 10.78 15.32
C TYR A 133 -3.78 9.58 14.39
N LEU A 134 -2.55 9.12 14.29
CA LEU A 134 -2.16 7.95 13.54
C LEU A 134 -1.79 6.85 14.52
N LYS A 135 -2.26 5.64 14.27
CA LYS A 135 -1.91 4.45 15.06
C LYS A 135 -1.52 3.34 14.12
N ILE A 136 -0.38 2.69 14.37
CA ILE A 136 0.09 1.58 13.53
C ILE A 136 -0.97 0.47 13.41
N ASP A 137 -1.10 -0.09 12.20
CA ASP A 137 -1.69 -1.41 12.00
C ASP A 137 -0.58 -2.47 12.01
N PRO A 138 -0.41 -3.21 13.12
CA PRO A 138 0.67 -4.21 13.23
C PRO A 138 0.49 -5.42 12.32
N MET A 139 -0.69 -5.61 11.72
CA MET A 139 -0.95 -6.73 10.81
C MET A 139 -0.45 -6.46 9.40
N SER A 140 -0.30 -5.19 9.03
CA SER A 140 0.18 -4.77 7.72
C SER A 140 1.68 -4.48 7.82
N PRO A 141 2.52 -5.09 6.97
CA PRO A 141 3.96 -5.00 7.15
C PRO A 141 4.48 -3.60 6.81
N ILE A 142 5.43 -3.14 7.60
CA ILE A 142 6.19 -1.91 7.32
C ILE A 142 6.99 -2.10 6.04
N PHE A 143 7.05 -1.08 5.20
CA PHE A 143 7.73 -1.15 3.92
C PHE A 143 8.63 0.06 3.67
N LEU A 144 9.58 -0.09 2.74
CA LEU A 144 10.57 0.91 2.39
C LEU A 144 10.38 1.33 0.94
N ARG A 145 10.36 2.64 0.68
CA ARG A 145 10.45 3.16 -0.70
C ARG A 145 11.39 4.35 -0.74
N GLY A 146 12.38 4.29 -1.63
CA GLY A 146 13.43 5.30 -1.68
C GLY A 146 14.17 5.39 -0.35
N ASP A 147 14.18 6.58 0.25
CA ASP A 147 14.80 6.88 1.54
C ASP A 147 13.82 6.90 2.72
N THR A 148 12.57 6.45 2.51
CA THR A 148 11.47 6.61 3.46
C THR A 148 10.88 5.28 3.90
N ILE A 149 10.76 5.09 5.22
CA ILE A 149 10.00 4.01 5.86
C ILE A 149 8.52 4.38 5.89
N PHE A 150 7.65 3.48 5.46
CA PHE A 150 6.20 3.63 5.48
C PHE A 150 5.61 2.65 6.49
N ILE A 151 5.00 3.20 7.54
CA ILE A 151 4.36 2.46 8.63
C ILE A 151 2.85 2.47 8.34
N PRO A 152 2.24 1.34 7.94
CA PRO A 152 0.79 1.26 7.75
C PRO A 152 0.05 1.68 9.03
N ALA A 153 -0.90 2.60 8.89
CA ALA A 153 -1.57 3.19 10.03
C ALA A 153 -3.06 3.41 9.79
N CYS A 154 -3.80 3.39 10.89
CA CYS A 154 -5.15 3.89 11.00
C CYS A 154 -5.12 5.39 11.33
N PHE A 155 -6.05 6.16 10.79
CA PHE A 155 -6.16 7.60 10.96
C PHE A 155 -7.50 7.98 11.60
N VAL A 156 -7.43 8.63 12.76
CA VAL A 156 -8.60 8.95 13.59
C VAL A 156 -8.61 10.42 14.01
N ALA A 157 -9.80 10.96 14.22
CA ALA A 157 -9.99 12.28 14.77
C ALA A 157 -9.55 12.35 16.24
N TYR A 158 -9.31 13.57 16.73
CA TYR A 158 -9.14 13.82 18.17
C TYR A 158 -10.28 13.25 19.04
N THR A 159 -11.50 13.26 18.51
CA THR A 159 -12.72 12.73 19.15
C THR A 159 -12.89 11.21 19.00
N GLY A 160 -12.00 10.54 18.27
CA GLY A 160 -11.94 9.08 18.13
C GLY A 160 -12.68 8.48 16.93
N GLU A 161 -13.35 9.31 16.11
CA GLU A 161 -13.96 8.85 14.86
C GLU A 161 -12.91 8.48 13.83
N ALA A 162 -13.20 7.45 13.03
CA ALA A 162 -12.34 7.07 11.91
C ALA A 162 -12.39 8.14 10.81
N LEU A 163 -11.22 8.50 10.30
CA LEU A 163 -11.03 9.41 9.16
C LEU A 163 -10.36 8.70 7.98
N ASP A 164 -10.33 7.37 8.01
CA ASP A 164 -9.75 6.49 7.02
C ASP A 164 -10.76 5.45 6.52
N GLU A 165 -10.34 4.74 5.48
CA GLU A 165 -11.05 3.54 4.99
C GLU A 165 -10.60 2.26 5.73
N LYS A 166 -9.41 2.28 6.36
CA LYS A 166 -8.79 1.11 6.99
C LYS A 166 -9.45 0.72 8.31
N THR A 167 -9.76 1.69 9.18
CA THR A 167 -10.38 1.41 10.48
C THR A 167 -11.75 0.73 10.33
N PRO A 168 -12.67 1.21 9.45
CA PRO A 168 -13.91 0.49 9.16
C PRO A 168 -13.69 -0.94 8.64
N LEU A 169 -12.71 -1.16 7.75
CA LEU A 169 -12.40 -2.48 7.20
C LEU A 169 -11.91 -3.47 8.27
N LEU A 170 -11.03 -3.01 9.18
CA LEU A 170 -10.54 -3.83 10.29
C LEU A 170 -11.70 -4.22 11.24
N ARG A 171 -12.55 -3.25 11.61
CA ARG A 171 -13.74 -3.50 12.44
C ARG A 171 -14.73 -4.46 11.76
N ALA A 172 -14.93 -4.35 10.45
CA ALA A 172 -15.77 -5.26 9.68
C ALA A 172 -15.20 -6.68 9.68
N THR A 173 -13.90 -6.82 9.48
CA THR A 173 -13.21 -8.13 9.51
C THR A 173 -13.34 -8.79 10.88
N GLU A 174 -13.14 -8.04 11.96
CA GLU A 174 -13.32 -8.51 13.33
C GLU A 174 -14.78 -8.95 13.59
N ALA A 175 -15.75 -8.15 13.16
CA ALA A 175 -17.16 -8.48 13.31
C ALA A 175 -17.53 -9.79 12.59
N VAL A 176 -17.07 -9.98 11.35
CA VAL A 176 -17.27 -11.23 10.61
C VAL A 176 -16.62 -12.42 11.34
N SER A 177 -15.41 -12.25 11.87
CA SER A 177 -14.75 -13.29 12.65
C SER A 177 -15.55 -13.70 13.89
N ARG A 178 -15.98 -12.73 14.69
CA ARG A 178 -16.76 -12.97 15.92
C ARG A 178 -18.10 -13.65 15.62
N GLU A 179 -18.88 -13.13 14.68
CA GLU A 179 -20.18 -13.71 14.35
C GLU A 179 -20.04 -15.08 13.65
N GLY A 180 -19.01 -15.24 12.82
CA GLY A 180 -18.66 -16.51 12.18
C GLY A 180 -18.28 -17.59 13.20
N GLN A 181 -17.45 -17.27 14.19
CA GLN A 181 -17.16 -18.17 15.31
C GLN A 181 -18.43 -18.60 16.05
N ARG A 182 -19.35 -17.64 16.33
CA ARG A 182 -20.62 -17.95 16.98
C ARG A 182 -21.45 -18.95 16.17
N LEU A 183 -21.53 -18.76 14.84
CA LEU A 183 -22.22 -19.69 13.95
C LEU A 183 -21.57 -21.07 13.95
N LEU A 184 -20.24 -21.15 13.79
CA LEU A 184 -19.49 -22.41 13.79
C LEU A 184 -19.73 -23.20 15.08
N LYS A 185 -19.73 -22.52 16.23
CA LYS A 185 -20.05 -23.14 17.52
C LYS A 185 -21.45 -23.76 17.54
N HIS A 186 -22.46 -23.09 16.97
CA HIS A 186 -23.81 -23.65 16.85
C HIS A 186 -23.90 -24.84 15.90
N LEU A 187 -22.97 -24.97 14.97
CA LEU A 187 -22.84 -26.13 14.07
C LEU A 187 -22.01 -27.27 14.68
N GLY A 188 -21.54 -27.12 15.93
CA GLY A 188 -20.69 -28.12 16.59
C GLY A 188 -19.22 -28.09 16.12
N LEU A 189 -18.76 -26.98 15.55
CA LEU A 189 -17.39 -26.77 15.11
C LEU A 189 -16.66 -25.79 16.04
N GLU A 190 -15.47 -26.16 16.49
CA GLU A 190 -14.57 -25.28 17.25
C GLU A 190 -13.62 -24.55 16.29
N SER A 191 -13.48 -23.23 16.44
CA SER A 191 -12.59 -22.41 15.60
C SER A 191 -11.97 -21.27 16.39
N GLY A 192 -10.70 -20.97 16.11
CA GLY A 192 -9.97 -19.82 16.63
C GLY A 192 -10.31 -18.49 15.94
N GLY A 193 -11.11 -18.49 14.86
CA GLY A 193 -11.43 -17.29 14.09
C GLY A 193 -11.90 -17.58 12.67
N VAL A 194 -12.51 -16.59 12.01
CA VAL A 194 -12.75 -16.60 10.57
C VAL A 194 -11.91 -15.50 9.93
N VAL A 195 -11.17 -15.86 8.88
CA VAL A 195 -10.33 -14.92 8.12
C VAL A 195 -11.01 -14.65 6.78
N ASN A 196 -11.22 -13.37 6.47
CA ASN A 196 -11.74 -12.96 5.17
C ASN A 196 -10.59 -12.82 4.19
N ASN A 197 -10.63 -13.59 3.10
CA ASN A 197 -9.65 -13.51 2.03
C ASN A 197 -10.26 -12.84 0.80
N ILE A 198 -9.47 -12.03 0.09
CA ILE A 198 -9.85 -11.35 -1.16
C ILE A 198 -8.74 -11.49 -2.21
N GLY A 199 -9.13 -11.68 -3.47
CA GLY A 199 -8.26 -11.53 -4.64
C GLY A 199 -8.76 -10.34 -5.44
N LEU A 200 -7.89 -9.35 -5.68
CA LEU A 200 -8.25 -8.10 -6.35
C LEU A 200 -7.72 -8.13 -7.78
N GLU A 201 -8.61 -7.97 -8.75
CA GLU A 201 -8.27 -7.86 -10.17
C GLU A 201 -8.23 -6.37 -10.53
N GLN A 202 -7.01 -5.84 -10.70
CA GLN A 202 -6.78 -4.42 -10.89
C GLN A 202 -6.70 -4.09 -12.38
N GLU A 203 -7.81 -3.64 -12.94
CA GLU A 203 -7.85 -3.06 -14.28
C GLU A 203 -7.28 -1.64 -14.29
N ILE A 204 -6.62 -1.29 -15.39
CA ILE A 204 -6.05 0.05 -15.66
C ILE A 204 -6.16 0.39 -17.15
N PHE A 205 -6.05 1.69 -17.46
CA PHE A 205 -5.78 2.16 -18.83
C PHE A 205 -4.35 2.69 -18.91
N LEU A 206 -3.68 2.51 -20.05
CA LEU A 206 -2.40 3.17 -20.32
C LEU A 206 -2.52 4.09 -21.53
N VAL A 207 -2.49 5.39 -21.27
CA VAL A 207 -2.63 6.44 -22.29
C VAL A 207 -1.28 7.07 -22.57
N ASP A 208 -1.02 7.46 -23.82
CA ASP A 208 0.16 8.26 -24.16
C ASP A 208 0.21 9.55 -23.32
N ARG A 209 1.38 9.87 -22.76
CA ARG A 209 1.52 10.99 -21.81
C ARG A 209 1.16 12.35 -22.43
N GLU A 210 1.55 12.57 -23.69
CA GLU A 210 1.26 13.83 -24.39
C GLU A 210 -0.24 13.96 -24.65
N ALA A 211 -0.89 12.85 -25.04
CA ALA A 211 -2.35 12.81 -25.20
C ALA A 211 -3.10 13.06 -23.87
N TYR A 212 -2.58 12.53 -22.76
CA TYR A 212 -3.12 12.81 -21.42
C TYR A 212 -3.01 14.30 -21.06
N TYR A 213 -1.84 14.92 -21.30
CA TYR A 213 -1.66 16.35 -21.01
C TYR A 213 -2.50 17.27 -21.90
N ALA A 214 -2.82 16.84 -23.13
CA ALA A 214 -3.75 17.53 -24.01
C ALA A 214 -5.22 17.46 -23.54
N ARG A 215 -5.53 16.69 -22.48
CA ARG A 215 -6.89 16.47 -21.96
C ARG A 215 -7.01 16.92 -20.49
N PRO A 216 -7.30 18.21 -20.23
CA PRO A 216 -7.50 18.72 -18.86
C PRO A 216 -8.63 18.00 -18.10
N ASP A 217 -9.65 17.55 -18.81
CA ASP A 217 -10.75 16.79 -18.22
C ASP A 217 -10.31 15.41 -17.73
N LEU A 218 -9.49 14.70 -18.51
CA LEU A 218 -8.89 13.44 -18.06
C LEU A 218 -7.96 13.65 -16.85
N GLN A 219 -7.19 14.74 -16.84
CA GLN A 219 -6.31 15.11 -15.73
C GLN A 219 -7.07 15.42 -14.44
N MET A 220 -8.15 16.20 -14.53
CA MET A 220 -8.87 16.69 -13.36
C MET A 220 -9.97 15.76 -12.88
N ALA A 221 -10.59 14.99 -13.78
CA ALA A 221 -11.75 14.15 -13.49
C ALA A 221 -11.46 12.65 -13.54
N GLY A 222 -10.24 12.22 -13.92
CA GLY A 222 -9.89 10.81 -14.11
C GLY A 222 -10.63 10.14 -15.28
N ARG A 223 -11.40 10.92 -16.07
CA ARG A 223 -12.17 10.44 -17.22
C ARG A 223 -12.40 11.55 -18.23
N THR A 224 -12.66 11.18 -19.47
CA THR A 224 -13.09 12.13 -20.50
C THR A 224 -14.52 12.60 -20.24
N VAL A 225 -14.76 13.91 -20.19
CA VAL A 225 -16.09 14.53 -19.97
C VAL A 225 -16.81 14.79 -21.29
N MET A 226 -16.05 14.96 -22.37
CA MET A 226 -16.53 15.15 -23.74
C MET A 226 -15.62 14.43 -24.74
N GLY A 227 -16.17 14.08 -25.90
CA GLY A 227 -15.42 13.39 -26.96
C GLY A 227 -16.38 12.64 -27.87
N ALA A 228 -15.87 12.24 -29.04
CA ALA A 228 -16.55 11.23 -29.84
C ALA A 228 -16.43 9.86 -29.15
N ASP A 229 -17.42 9.01 -29.36
CA ASP A 229 -17.34 7.62 -28.93
C ASP A 229 -16.10 6.94 -29.53
N ALA A 230 -15.56 5.97 -28.80
CA ALA A 230 -14.42 5.21 -29.30
C ALA A 230 -14.80 4.57 -30.64
N ALA A 231 -13.98 4.78 -31.68
CA ALA A 231 -14.18 4.15 -32.99
C ALA A 231 -14.20 2.61 -32.91
N ARG A 232 -13.71 2.06 -31.79
CA ARG A 232 -13.73 0.65 -31.42
C ARG A 232 -14.09 0.53 -29.94
N GLY A 233 -15.25 -0.04 -29.65
CA GLY A 233 -15.74 -0.32 -28.31
C GLY A 233 -15.37 -1.74 -27.84
N GLN A 234 -16.20 -2.28 -26.96
CA GLN A 234 -16.00 -3.60 -26.34
C GLN A 234 -16.60 -4.77 -27.14
N GLU A 235 -17.15 -4.51 -28.33
CA GLU A 235 -18.00 -5.46 -29.05
C GLU A 235 -17.20 -6.56 -29.76
N MET A 236 -15.91 -6.31 -30.01
CA MET A 236 -15.03 -7.22 -30.74
C MET A 236 -14.09 -7.92 -29.75
N SER A 237 -14.22 -9.25 -29.60
CA SER A 237 -13.41 -10.09 -28.69
C SER A 237 -11.95 -10.29 -29.14
N ASP A 238 -11.42 -9.44 -30.00
CA ASP A 238 -10.10 -9.56 -30.62
C ASP A 238 -9.00 -8.82 -29.86
N HIS A 239 -9.35 -8.08 -28.80
CA HIS A 239 -8.42 -7.37 -27.91
C HIS A 239 -8.18 -8.14 -26.59
N TYR A 240 -9.23 -8.75 -26.04
CA TYR A 240 -9.21 -9.46 -24.76
C TYR A 240 -8.24 -10.64 -24.77
N MET A 241 -7.33 -10.68 -23.80
CA MET A 241 -6.25 -11.69 -23.71
C MET A 241 -5.40 -11.81 -24.99
N GLY A 242 -5.47 -10.82 -25.88
CA GLY A 242 -4.69 -10.78 -27.10
C GLY A 242 -3.21 -10.56 -26.80
N PRO A 243 -2.30 -10.92 -27.73
CA PRO A 243 -0.88 -10.66 -27.56
C PRO A 243 -0.59 -9.18 -27.26
N LEU A 244 0.27 -8.94 -26.27
CA LEU A 244 0.81 -7.61 -25.99
C LEU A 244 1.81 -7.24 -27.09
N SER A 245 1.61 -6.08 -27.71
CA SER A 245 2.50 -5.58 -28.76
C SER A 245 3.79 -5.02 -28.15
N SER A 246 4.94 -5.36 -28.72
CA SER A 246 6.21 -4.70 -28.41
C SER A 246 6.40 -3.38 -29.16
N ALA A 247 5.43 -2.99 -30.01
CA ALA A 247 5.48 -1.74 -30.77
C ALA A 247 5.07 -0.52 -29.92
N THR A 248 4.41 -0.74 -28.78
CA THR A 248 4.05 0.31 -27.82
C THR A 248 4.82 0.12 -26.51
N PRO A 249 5.01 1.18 -25.70
CA PRO A 249 5.68 1.05 -24.40
C PRO A 249 4.87 0.25 -23.36
N ALA A 250 3.61 -0.10 -23.63
CA ALA A 250 2.72 -0.76 -22.70
C ALA A 250 3.28 -2.08 -22.15
N LEU A 251 3.79 -2.97 -23.01
CA LEU A 251 4.36 -4.25 -22.56
C LEU A 251 5.51 -4.04 -21.57
N LYS A 252 6.42 -3.11 -21.87
CA LYS A 252 7.57 -2.81 -21.01
C LYS A 252 7.12 -2.14 -19.70
N CYS A 253 6.16 -1.22 -19.77
CA CYS A 253 5.54 -0.62 -18.60
C CYS A 253 4.94 -1.68 -17.67
N MET A 254 4.17 -2.63 -18.22
CA MET A 254 3.59 -3.72 -17.45
C MET A 254 4.63 -4.70 -16.88
N GLN A 255 5.79 -4.82 -17.52
CA GLN A 255 6.95 -5.55 -16.99
C GLN A 255 7.55 -4.85 -15.78
N GLU A 256 7.82 -3.56 -15.89
CA GLU A 256 8.38 -2.77 -14.79
C GLU A 256 7.40 -2.65 -13.61
N ILE A 257 6.09 -2.50 -13.84
CA ILE A 257 5.07 -2.54 -12.77
C ILE A 257 5.17 -3.84 -11.97
N GLN A 258 5.26 -4.97 -12.67
CA GLN A 258 5.36 -6.28 -12.02
C GLN A 258 6.67 -6.44 -11.24
N GLU A 259 7.79 -5.98 -11.80
CA GLU A 259 9.09 -6.02 -11.13
C GLU A 259 9.11 -5.17 -9.85
N GLU A 260 8.54 -3.96 -9.88
CA GLU A 260 8.42 -3.11 -8.69
C GLU A 260 7.47 -3.72 -7.63
N CYS A 261 6.35 -4.31 -8.06
CA CYS A 261 5.46 -5.04 -7.16
C CYS A 261 6.16 -6.23 -6.49
N PHE A 262 7.02 -6.95 -7.22
CA PHE A 262 7.80 -8.05 -6.66
C PHE A 262 8.79 -7.58 -5.60
N LYS A 263 9.45 -6.43 -5.76
CA LYS A 263 10.31 -5.83 -4.71
C LYS A 263 9.50 -5.51 -3.45
N MET A 264 8.24 -5.11 -3.63
CA MET A 264 7.27 -4.90 -2.55
C MET A 264 6.62 -6.20 -2.06
N GLY A 265 7.07 -7.37 -2.52
CA GLY A 265 6.57 -8.66 -2.07
C GLY A 265 5.12 -8.96 -2.46
N ILE A 266 4.58 -8.22 -3.45
CA ILE A 266 3.23 -8.35 -4.00
C ILE A 266 3.29 -9.33 -5.18
N PRO A 267 2.75 -10.55 -5.05
CA PRO A 267 2.91 -11.60 -6.05
C PRO A 267 1.87 -11.46 -7.17
N LEU A 268 2.03 -10.47 -8.06
CA LEU A 268 1.23 -10.34 -9.29
C LEU A 268 1.37 -11.60 -10.15
N LYS A 269 0.29 -12.39 -10.21
CA LYS A 269 0.24 -13.72 -10.81
C LYS A 269 -0.12 -13.67 -12.28
N THR A 270 -1.06 -12.81 -12.65
CA THR A 270 -1.52 -12.62 -14.02
C THR A 270 -1.33 -11.16 -14.43
N ARG A 271 -1.15 -10.97 -15.74
CA ARG A 271 -1.32 -9.68 -16.41
C ARG A 271 -1.76 -9.92 -17.85
N HIS A 272 -2.70 -9.16 -18.35
CA HIS A 272 -3.17 -9.28 -19.74
C HIS A 272 -3.81 -7.99 -20.25
N ARG A 273 -4.20 -8.00 -21.52
CA ARG A 273 -5.07 -6.98 -22.12
C ARG A 273 -6.50 -7.27 -21.71
N GLU A 274 -7.21 -6.20 -21.39
CA GLU A 274 -8.65 -6.23 -21.20
C GLU A 274 -9.39 -6.02 -22.52
N VAL A 275 -10.72 -5.94 -22.50
CA VAL A 275 -11.54 -5.81 -23.71
C VAL A 275 -11.35 -4.45 -24.41
N ALA A 276 -11.29 -3.34 -23.66
CA ALA A 276 -11.22 -2.02 -24.29
C ALA A 276 -9.81 -1.67 -24.80
N PRO A 277 -9.68 -0.82 -25.84
CA PRO A 277 -8.39 -0.33 -26.30
C PRO A 277 -7.58 0.30 -25.17
N ASN A 278 -6.30 -0.07 -25.08
CA ASN A 278 -5.38 0.39 -24.04
C ASN A 278 -5.79 0.05 -22.59
N GLN A 279 -6.72 -0.89 -22.39
CA GLN A 279 -7.08 -1.43 -21.09
C GLN A 279 -6.27 -2.70 -20.80
N TYR A 280 -5.84 -2.85 -19.55
CA TYR A 280 -5.03 -3.95 -19.07
C TYR A 280 -5.46 -4.34 -17.66
N GLU A 281 -5.07 -5.54 -17.22
CA GLU A 281 -5.35 -6.04 -15.86
C GLU A 281 -4.09 -6.64 -15.24
N PHE A 282 -3.99 -6.55 -13.92
CA PHE A 282 -3.09 -7.33 -13.07
C PHE A 282 -3.86 -7.97 -11.92
N ALA A 283 -3.57 -9.23 -11.60
CA ALA A 283 -4.13 -9.88 -10.40
C ALA A 283 -3.03 -10.53 -9.54
N PRO A 284 -2.95 -10.25 -8.23
CA PRO A 284 -2.11 -10.96 -7.28
C PRO A 284 -2.75 -12.27 -6.80
N LEU A 285 -1.99 -13.07 -6.06
CA LEU A 285 -2.58 -14.13 -5.23
C LEU A 285 -3.55 -13.53 -4.20
N PHE A 286 -4.59 -14.26 -3.83
CA PHE A 286 -5.52 -13.85 -2.77
C PHE A 286 -4.84 -13.88 -1.38
N GLY A 287 -5.41 -13.16 -0.43
CA GLY A 287 -4.92 -13.13 0.96
C GLY A 287 -5.88 -12.38 1.89
N PRO A 288 -5.49 -12.17 3.16
CA PRO A 288 -6.33 -11.47 4.13
C PRO A 288 -6.74 -10.08 3.65
N ALA A 289 -8.03 -9.76 3.76
CA ALA A 289 -8.61 -8.57 3.14
C ALA A 289 -7.88 -7.25 3.46
N PRO A 290 -7.54 -6.92 4.73
CA PRO A 290 -6.82 -5.69 5.04
C PRO A 290 -5.45 -5.59 4.36
N VAL A 291 -4.70 -6.69 4.34
CA VAL A 291 -3.35 -6.74 3.75
C VAL A 291 -3.43 -6.63 2.22
N GLN A 292 -4.42 -7.29 1.61
CA GLN A 292 -4.63 -7.24 0.16
C GLN A 292 -5.08 -5.87 -0.32
N THR A 293 -5.91 -5.18 0.47
CA THR A 293 -6.28 -3.79 0.18
C THR A 293 -5.05 -2.88 0.19
N ASP A 294 -4.19 -2.98 1.22
CA ASP A 294 -2.95 -2.20 1.29
C ASP A 294 -2.00 -2.49 0.11
N GLN A 295 -1.86 -3.77 -0.25
CA GLN A 295 -1.08 -4.16 -1.43
C GLN A 295 -1.66 -3.56 -2.71
N ASN A 296 -2.99 -3.56 -2.87
CA ASN A 296 -3.62 -2.99 -4.06
C ASN A 296 -3.45 -1.47 -4.15
N LEU A 297 -3.48 -0.76 -3.02
CA LEU A 297 -3.11 0.67 -2.98
C LEU A 297 -1.68 0.87 -3.49
N MET A 298 -0.75 -0.02 -3.13
CA MET A 298 0.62 0.00 -3.65
C MET A 298 0.72 -0.36 -5.12
N VAL A 299 -0.07 -1.32 -5.62
CA VAL A 299 -0.14 -1.62 -7.06
C VAL A 299 -0.58 -0.38 -7.83
N MET A 300 -1.64 0.31 -7.38
CA MET A 300 -2.13 1.53 -8.04
C MET A 300 -1.07 2.63 -8.06
N GLN A 301 -0.40 2.89 -6.92
CA GLN A 301 0.66 3.89 -6.86
C GLN A 301 1.85 3.53 -7.76
N ILE A 302 2.30 2.27 -7.75
CA ILE A 302 3.39 1.79 -8.61
C ILE A 302 3.00 1.94 -10.08
N ALA A 303 1.76 1.61 -10.45
CA ALA A 303 1.27 1.73 -11.82
C ALA A 303 1.37 3.17 -12.34
N GLU A 304 0.91 4.15 -11.56
CA GLU A 304 0.99 5.57 -11.93
C GLU A 304 2.44 6.05 -12.09
N GLU A 305 3.32 5.67 -11.16
CA GLU A 305 4.72 6.09 -11.17
C GLU A 305 5.51 5.45 -12.32
N VAL A 306 5.32 4.16 -12.57
CA VAL A 306 5.97 3.43 -13.67
C VAL A 306 5.45 3.91 -15.03
N ALA A 307 4.14 4.13 -15.15
CA ALA A 307 3.54 4.69 -16.36
C ALA A 307 4.17 6.05 -16.68
N ALA A 308 4.31 6.94 -15.69
CA ALA A 308 4.94 8.24 -15.87
C ALA A 308 6.38 8.14 -16.41
N ARG A 309 7.19 7.23 -15.86
CA ARG A 309 8.57 6.99 -16.35
C ARG A 309 8.61 6.38 -17.76
N SER A 310 7.56 5.67 -18.14
CA SER A 310 7.43 4.99 -19.44
C SER A 310 6.85 5.87 -20.54
N GLY A 311 6.62 7.17 -20.29
CA GLY A 311 5.95 8.06 -21.25
C GLY A 311 4.46 7.78 -21.39
N LEU A 312 3.84 7.21 -20.35
CA LEU A 312 2.43 6.89 -20.28
C LEU A 312 1.76 7.59 -19.08
N ALA A 313 0.44 7.60 -19.09
CA ALA A 313 -0.40 7.91 -17.94
C ALA A 313 -1.26 6.67 -17.63
N CYS A 314 -1.34 6.32 -16.35
CA CYS A 314 -2.23 5.29 -15.83
C CYS A 314 -3.51 5.96 -15.32
#